data_AF-A0A5B7UPS9-F1
#
_entry.id   AF-A0A5B7UPS9-F1
#
_cell.length_a   1.000
_cell.length_b   1.000
_cell.length_c   1.000
_cell.angle_alpha   90.00
_cell.angle_beta   90.00
_cell.angle_gamma   90.00
#
_symmetry.space_group_name_H-M   'P 1'
#
loop_
_entity.id
_entity.type
_entity.pdbx_description
1 polymer ?
#
loop_
_entity_poly.entity_id
_entity_poly.type
_entity_poly.pdbx_seq_one_letter_code
_entity_poly.pdbx_strand_id
1 'polypeptide(L)'
;MAEAAIVQGHEGDWCIDSGSGHACEGPVTGQPSHAGTGTIIYHCEAGHRAADEHARQVQERYPDSPVPPPGFDPTYAGERWNEDD
;
A
#
# COMPACT_ATOMS: atom_id res chain seq x y z
N MET A 1 15.68 2.23 11.81
CA MET A 1 15.96 1.15 10.83
C MET A 1 15.38 -0.13 11.42
N ALA A 2 14.10 -0.41 11.15
CA ALA A 2 13.50 -1.67 11.58
C ALA A 2 13.90 -2.74 10.55
N GLU A 3 14.64 -3.76 10.97
CA GLU A 3 14.94 -4.92 10.14
C GLU A 3 13.63 -5.63 9.80
N ALA A 4 13.35 -5.80 8.51
CA ALA A 4 12.25 -6.63 8.04
C ALA A 4 12.51 -8.08 8.49
N ALA A 5 11.69 -8.60 9.38
CA ALA A 5 11.75 -10.00 9.78
C ALA A 5 11.24 -10.84 8.61
N ILE A 6 12.15 -11.57 7.96
CA ILE A 6 11.82 -12.58 6.96
C ILE A 6 11.40 -13.84 7.74
N VAL A 7 10.11 -14.16 7.72
CA VAL A 7 9.62 -15.42 8.31
C VAL A 7 9.46 -16.42 7.17
N GLN A 8 10.27 -17.48 7.18
CA GLN A 8 10.05 -18.62 6.29
C GLN A 8 8.89 -19.45 6.86
N GLY A 9 7.66 -19.06 6.54
CA GLY A 9 6.48 -19.85 6.88
C GLY A 9 5.71 -20.22 5.62
N HIS A 10 5.61 -21.52 5.38
CA HIS A 10 4.45 -22.10 4.73
C HIS A 10 3.22 -21.80 5.62
N GLU A 11 1.99 -21.92 5.10
CA GLU A 11 0.73 -21.89 5.87
C GLU A 11 0.25 -20.53 6.47
N GLY A 12 -0.04 -19.57 5.57
CA GLY A 12 -1.41 -19.05 5.34
C GLY A 12 -2.18 -18.23 6.40
N ASP A 13 -1.90 -18.31 7.70
CA ASP A 13 -2.78 -17.71 8.73
C ASP A 13 -2.40 -16.26 9.10
N TRP A 14 -1.12 -15.91 8.94
CA TRP A 14 -0.55 -14.63 9.35
C TRP A 14 -0.30 -13.68 8.17
N CYS A 15 -0.29 -14.20 6.94
CA CYS A 15 -0.19 -13.41 5.72
C CYS A 15 -1.56 -12.84 5.35
N ILE A 16 -1.69 -11.52 5.29
CA ILE A 16 -2.97 -10.87 4.97
C ILE A 16 -3.45 -11.16 3.54
N ASP A 17 -2.53 -11.59 2.66
CA ASP A 17 -2.81 -11.88 1.26
C ASP A 17 -3.49 -13.24 1.03
N SER A 18 -3.55 -14.11 2.04
CA SER A 18 -4.14 -15.45 1.91
C SER A 18 -5.64 -15.44 1.58
N GLY A 19 -6.34 -14.33 1.85
CA GLY A 19 -7.75 -14.10 1.50
C GLY A 19 -7.97 -13.36 0.18
N SER A 20 -6.91 -12.91 -0.49
CA SER A 20 -6.96 -11.94 -1.60
C SER A 20 -7.16 -12.58 -2.98
N GLY A 21 -7.68 -13.82 -3.03
CA GLY A 21 -8.00 -14.53 -4.27
C GLY A 21 -6.78 -15.08 -5.03
N HIS A 22 -5.60 -15.08 -4.42
CA HIS A 22 -4.38 -15.70 -4.95
C HIS A 22 -3.71 -16.57 -3.89
N ALA A 23 -2.97 -17.59 -4.31
CA ALA A 23 -2.15 -18.36 -3.40
C ALA A 23 -1.00 -17.46 -2.90
N CYS A 24 -0.77 -17.48 -1.58
CA CYS A 24 0.38 -16.87 -0.95
C CYS A 24 1.65 -17.61 -1.41
N GLU A 25 2.30 -17.11 -2.46
CA GLU A 25 3.50 -17.69 -3.06
C GLU A 25 4.76 -16.90 -2.68
N GLY A 26 5.82 -17.62 -2.31
CA GLY A 26 7.12 -17.05 -1.96
C GLY A 26 7.29 -16.75 -0.47
N PRO A 27 8.44 -16.16 -0.09
CA PRO A 27 8.69 -15.72 1.29
C PRO A 27 7.67 -14.67 1.72
N VAL A 28 7.40 -14.64 3.02
CA VAL A 28 6.50 -13.65 3.62
C VAL A 28 7.31 -12.74 4.54
N THR A 29 7.14 -11.44 4.35
CA THR A 29 7.91 -10.39 5.02
C THR A 29 7.00 -9.48 5.83
N GLY A 30 7.42 -9.19 7.06
CA GLY A 30 6.71 -8.27 7.96
C GLY A 30 7.17 -6.83 7.80
N GLN A 31 6.23 -5.91 7.65
CA GLN A 31 6.48 -4.47 7.65
C GLN A 31 5.57 -3.74 8.65
N PRO A 32 6.06 -2.67 9.31
CA PRO A 32 5.21 -1.87 10.18
C PRO A 32 4.11 -1.18 9.37
N SER A 33 2.91 -1.12 9.94
CA SER A 33 1.76 -0.42 9.36
C SER A 33 2.07 1.05 9.13
N HIS A 34 1.70 1.54 7.94
CA HIS A 34 1.80 2.96 7.59
C HIS A 34 0.89 3.85 8.44
N ALA A 35 -0.13 3.29 9.10
CA ALA A 35 -1.02 4.02 10.00
C ALA A 35 -0.39 4.36 11.37
N GLY A 36 0.88 3.98 11.60
CA GLY A 36 1.59 4.32 12.84
C GLY A 36 1.13 3.56 14.09
N THR A 37 0.34 2.49 13.92
CA THR A 37 -0.18 1.69 15.04
C THR A 37 0.87 0.79 15.70
N GLY A 38 2.07 0.68 15.11
CA GLY A 38 3.10 -0.28 15.52
C GLY A 38 2.78 -1.73 15.16
N THR A 39 1.65 -1.99 14.50
CA THR A 39 1.27 -3.32 14.02
C THR A 39 2.20 -3.75 12.89
N ILE A 40 2.69 -4.99 12.95
CA ILE A 40 3.40 -5.60 11.82
C ILE A 40 2.38 -6.28 10.91
N ILE A 41 2.39 -5.90 9.64
CA ILE A 41 1.57 -6.49 8.58
C ILE A 41 2.49 -7.40 7.77
N TYR A 42 2.03 -8.64 7.56
CA TYR A 42 2.80 -9.63 6.83
C TYR A 42 2.20 -9.87 5.46
N HIS A 43 3.05 -9.76 4.45
CA HIS A 43 2.70 -9.92 3.04
C HIS A 43 3.63 -10.93 2.38
N CYS A 44 3.09 -11.67 1.41
CA CYS A 44 3.90 -12.57 0.59
C CYS A 44 4.53 -11.80 -0.57
N GLU A 45 5.58 -12.38 -1.16
CA GLU A 45 6.25 -11.80 -2.34
C GLU A 45 5.25 -11.54 -3.49
N ALA A 46 4.31 -12.45 -3.72
CA ALA A 46 3.25 -12.25 -4.71
C ALA A 46 2.33 -11.05 -4.37
N GLY A 47 1.94 -10.92 -3.10
CA GLY A 47 1.13 -9.81 -2.62
C GLY A 47 1.85 -8.47 -2.71
N HIS A 48 3.14 -8.42 -2.37
CA HIS A 48 3.99 -7.24 -2.55
C HIS A 48 4.02 -6.78 -4.00
N ARG A 49 4.29 -7.70 -4.93
CA ARG A 49 4.31 -7.39 -6.36
C ARG A 49 2.96 -6.89 -6.87
N ALA A 50 1.85 -7.48 -6.41
CA ALA A 50 0.51 -7.04 -6.78
C ALA A 50 0.20 -5.63 -6.25
N ALA A 51 0.60 -5.32 -5.01
CA ALA A 51 0.47 -4.00 -4.42
C ALA A 51 1.29 -2.95 -5.17
N ASP A 52 2.54 -3.26 -5.53
CA ASP A 52 3.41 -2.38 -6.30
C ASP A 52 2.84 -2.12 -7.71
N GLU A 53 2.32 -3.15 -8.38
CA GLU A 53 1.67 -2.99 -9.69
C GLU A 53 0.44 -2.10 -9.58
N HIS A 54 -0.40 -2.31 -8.56
CA HIS A 54 -1.58 -1.47 -8.33
C HIS A 54 -1.18 -0.01 -8.05
N ALA A 55 -0.18 0.22 -7.20
CA ALA A 55 0.32 1.56 -6.89
C ALA A 55 0.82 2.27 -8.15
N ARG A 56 1.55 1.57 -9.03
CA ARG A 56 1.96 2.10 -10.34
C ARG A 56 0.78 2.47 -11.22
N GLN A 57 -0.23 1.60 -11.34
CA GLN A 57 -1.44 1.89 -12.13
C GLN A 57 -2.20 3.11 -11.59
N VAL A 58 -2.25 3.27 -10.26
CA VAL A 58 -2.84 4.45 -9.62
C VAL A 58 -2.03 5.71 -9.94
N GLN A 59 -0.71 5.66 -9.81
CA GLN A 59 0.17 6.80 -10.11
C GLN A 59 0.13 7.18 -11.60
N GLU A 60 0.05 6.22 -12.50
CA GLU A 60 -0.13 6.46 -13.94
C GLU A 60 -1.49 7.10 -14.25
N ARG A 61 -2.54 6.73 -13.50
CA ARG A 61 -3.89 7.31 -13.65
C ARG A 61 -4.03 8.68 -13.00
N TYR A 62 -3.33 8.91 -11.89
CA TYR A 62 -3.37 10.12 -11.09
C TYR A 62 -1.92 10.58 -10.80
N PRO A 63 -1.24 11.16 -11.81
CA PRO A 63 0.11 11.66 -11.61
C PRO A 63 0.11 12.82 -10.61
N ASP A 64 1.17 12.93 -9.82
CA ASP A 64 1.40 14.09 -8.96
C ASP A 64 1.36 15.36 -9.82
N SER A 65 0.35 16.18 -9.58
CA SER A 65 0.05 17.34 -10.42
C SER A 65 -0.20 18.56 -9.53
N PRO A 66 0.49 19.69 -9.81
CA PRO A 66 0.19 20.95 -9.14
C PRO A 66 -1.23 21.46 -9.49
N VAL A 67 -1.85 20.90 -10.53
CA VAL A 67 -3.15 21.30 -11.07
C VAL A 67 -4.23 20.32 -10.60
N PRO A 68 -5.33 20.83 -10.00
CA PRO A 68 -6.44 20.00 -9.57
C PRO A 68 -7.18 19.32 -10.73
N PRO A 69 -7.79 18.14 -10.50
CA PRO A 69 -8.59 17.47 -11.50
C PRO A 69 -9.88 18.25 -11.79
N PRO A 70 -10.48 18.07 -12.98
CA PRO A 70 -11.78 18.66 -13.30
C PRO A 70 -12.84 18.28 -12.26
N GLY A 71 -13.53 19.28 -11.71
CA GLY A 71 -14.56 19.09 -10.68
C GLY A 71 -14.08 19.22 -9.25
N PHE A 72 -12.77 19.44 -9.02
CA PHE A 72 -12.29 19.88 -7.72
C PHE A 72 -12.80 21.30 -7.43
N ASP A 73 -13.51 21.45 -6.32
CA ASP A 73 -14.01 22.73 -5.83
C ASP A 73 -13.26 23.10 -4.54
N PRO A 74 -12.30 24.05 -4.58
CA PRO A 74 -11.55 24.46 -3.38
C PRO A 74 -12.43 25.15 -2.32
N THR A 75 -13.68 25.50 -2.65
CA THR A 75 -14.63 26.08 -1.71
C THR A 75 -15.47 25.02 -0.99
N TYR A 76 -15.47 23.78 -1.51
CA TYR A 76 -16.08 22.64 -0.87
C TYR A 76 -15.15 22.11 0.23
N ALA A 77 -15.63 22.08 1.48
CA ALA A 77 -14.88 21.68 2.67
C ALA A 77 -13.57 22.46 3.00
N GLY A 78 -13.21 23.49 2.23
CA GLY A 78 -12.02 24.31 2.46
C GLY A 78 -10.70 23.59 2.13
N GLU A 79 -10.78 22.53 1.32
CA GLU A 79 -9.64 21.70 0.96
C GLU A 79 -8.73 22.41 -0.05
N ARG A 80 -7.41 22.23 0.08
CA ARG A 80 -6.43 22.68 -0.93
C ARG A 80 -5.93 21.44 -1.66
N TRP A 81 -5.91 21.51 -3.00
CA TRP A 81 -5.47 20.39 -3.83
C TRP A 81 -4.02 20.01 -3.57
N ASN A 82 -3.15 20.99 -3.34
CA ASN A 82 -1.78 20.77 -2.89
C ASN A 82 -1.56 21.59 -1.62
N GLU A 83 -1.28 20.89 -0.52
CA GLU A 83 -1.03 21.48 0.81
C GLU A 83 0.45 21.87 1.01
N ASP A 84 1.29 21.75 -0.03
CA ASP A 84 2.77 21.92 0.02
C ASP A 84 3.25 23.28 -0.55
N ASP A 85 2.53 24.38 -0.30
CA ASP A 85 2.99 25.77 -0.60
C ASP A 85 3.03 26.64 0.67
#